data_AF-A0A7C3JV34-F1
#
_entry.id   AF-A0A7C3JV34-F1
#
_cell.length_a   1.000
_cell.length_b   1.000
_cell.length_c   1.000
_cell.angle_alpha   90.00
_cell.angle_beta   90.00
_cell.angle_gamma   90.00
#
_symmetry.space_group_name_H-M   'P 1'
#
loop_
_entity.id
_entity.type
_entity.pdbx_description
1 polymer ?
#
loop_
_entity_poly.entity_id
_entity_poly.type
_entity_poly.pdbx_seq_one_letter_code
_entity_poly.pdbx_strand_id
1 'polypeptide(L)'
;MTQIVIGIGTSHSPQLSIRAKDWAYLLKKDETDPRLDYPALLKRAKPGLAVELTPEKFEQRDQACLRAVDTVGDALRKANADVVVVFGDDQHEQFGDDNMPTFAIYH
;
A
#
# COMPACT_ATOMS: atom_id res chain seq x y z
N MET A 1 -23.92 3.52 24.92
CA MET A 1 -24.19 2.53 23.85
C MET A 1 -23.07 2.67 22.84
N THR A 2 -22.42 1.58 22.43
CA THR A 2 -21.32 1.64 21.47
C THR A 2 -21.85 1.89 20.06
N GLN A 3 -21.18 2.73 19.28
CA GLN A 3 -21.62 3.12 17.93
C GLN A 3 -20.45 3.07 16.95
N ILE A 4 -20.70 2.61 15.72
CA ILE A 4 -19.76 2.76 14.61
C ILE A 4 -20.00 4.14 14.01
N VAL A 5 -19.03 5.04 14.16
CA VAL A 5 -19.15 6.44 13.73
C VAL A 5 -18.60 6.69 12.33
N ILE A 6 -17.72 5.83 11.82
CA ILE A 6 -17.12 5.92 10.49
C ILE A 6 -16.59 4.56 10.01
N GLY A 7 -16.58 4.35 8.69
CA GLY A 7 -15.82 3.29 8.03
C GLY A 7 -14.90 3.89 6.96
N ILE A 8 -13.66 3.42 6.89
CA ILE A 8 -12.61 3.92 5.97
C ILE A 8 -11.98 2.74 5.25
N GLY A 9 -11.72 2.90 3.96
CA GLY A 9 -10.90 1.98 3.17
C GLY A 9 -9.76 2.75 2.48
N THR A 10 -8.54 2.24 2.61
CA THR A 10 -7.36 2.76 1.90
C THR A 10 -6.49 1.59 1.46
N SER A 11 -5.72 1.79 0.39
CA SER A 11 -4.62 0.87 0.08
C SER A 11 -3.58 0.92 1.21
N HIS A 12 -2.82 -0.15 1.37
CA HIS A 12 -1.62 -0.21 2.22
C HIS A 12 -0.34 -0.45 1.40
N SER A 13 -0.39 -0.18 0.09
CA SER A 13 0.74 -0.45 -0.80
C SER A 13 2.01 0.29 -0.35
N PRO A 14 3.21 -0.28 -0.53
CA PRO A 14 4.47 0.39 -0.18
C PRO A 14 4.63 1.79 -0.80
N GLN A 15 4.02 2.08 -1.97
CA GLN A 15 4.05 3.42 -2.55
C GLN A 15 3.34 4.50 -1.71
N LEU A 16 2.49 4.15 -0.75
CA LEU A 16 1.90 5.11 0.17
C LEU A 16 2.88 5.53 1.28
N SER A 17 3.74 4.63 1.74
CA SER A 17 4.72 4.90 2.80
C SER A 17 6.07 5.37 2.26
N ILE A 18 6.46 4.94 1.06
CA ILE A 18 7.70 5.32 0.40
C ILE A 18 7.47 6.55 -0.48
N ARG A 19 8.35 7.55 -0.42
CA ARG A 19 8.23 8.78 -1.23
C ARG A 19 8.66 8.52 -2.68
N ALA A 20 8.11 9.27 -3.63
CA ALA A 20 8.38 9.09 -5.07
C ALA A 20 9.86 8.96 -5.44
N LYS A 21 10.72 9.79 -4.81
CA LYS A 21 12.18 9.79 -5.04
C LYS A 21 12.84 8.43 -4.79
N ASP A 22 12.21 7.58 -3.97
CA ASP A 22 12.72 6.29 -3.52
C ASP A 22 11.97 5.12 -4.21
N TRP A 23 10.98 5.38 -5.08
CA TRP A 23 10.24 4.31 -5.78
C TRP A 23 11.12 3.50 -6.73
N ALA A 24 12.25 4.05 -7.19
CA ALA A 24 13.23 3.29 -7.96
C ALA A 24 13.78 2.07 -7.19
N TYR A 25 13.80 2.11 -5.85
CA TYR A 25 14.19 0.95 -5.04
C TYR A 25 13.16 -0.19 -5.11
N LEU A 26 11.88 0.13 -5.33
CA LEU A 26 10.84 -0.89 -5.54
C LEU A 26 11.08 -1.63 -6.85
N LEU A 27 11.43 -0.91 -7.92
CA LEU A 27 11.84 -1.52 -9.18
C LEU A 27 13.04 -2.44 -8.99
N LYS A 28 14.11 -1.95 -8.34
CA LYS A 28 15.31 -2.75 -8.08
C LYS A 28 15.01 -4.00 -7.25
N LYS A 29 14.10 -3.89 -6.28
CA LYS A 29 13.64 -5.03 -5.49
C LYS A 29 13.02 -6.09 -6.40
N ASP A 30 12.08 -5.70 -7.27
CA ASP A 30 11.40 -6.64 -8.16
C ASP A 30 12.34 -7.25 -9.22
N GLU A 31 13.33 -6.49 -9.71
CA GLU A 31 14.35 -6.99 -10.65
C GLU A 31 15.30 -8.02 -10.03
N THR A 32 15.49 -7.97 -8.71
CA THR A 32 16.43 -8.84 -7.98
C THR A 32 15.73 -9.91 -7.13
N ASP A 33 14.39 -9.93 -7.13
CA ASP A 33 13.61 -10.89 -6.37
C ASP A 33 13.65 -12.27 -7.06
N PRO A 34 14.28 -13.30 -6.44
CA PRO A 34 14.41 -14.61 -7.05
C PRO A 34 13.07 -15.34 -7.20
N ARG A 35 12.00 -14.84 -6.58
CA ARG A 35 10.64 -15.39 -6.70
C ARG A 35 9.95 -14.95 -8.00
N LEU A 36 10.48 -13.94 -8.71
CA LEU A 36 9.88 -13.37 -9.91
C LEU A 36 10.70 -13.70 -11.16
N ASP A 37 10.02 -14.15 -12.23
CA ASP A 37 10.57 -14.10 -13.59
C ASP A 37 10.33 -12.70 -14.18
N TYR A 38 11.10 -11.72 -13.68
CA TYR A 38 10.97 -10.33 -14.09
C TYR A 38 11.11 -10.14 -15.62
N PRO A 39 12.06 -10.80 -16.32
CA PRO A 39 12.13 -10.72 -17.78
C PRO A 39 10.87 -11.22 -18.50
N ALA A 40 10.22 -12.29 -18.02
CA ALA A 40 8.96 -12.75 -18.61
C ALA A 40 7.80 -11.78 -18.33
N LEU A 41 7.76 -11.16 -17.15
CA LEU A 41 6.77 -10.14 -16.81
C LEU A 41 6.90 -8.90 -17.70
N LEU A 42 8.14 -8.44 -17.96
CA LEU A 42 8.41 -7.33 -18.87
C LEU A 42 7.87 -7.60 -20.29
N LYS A 43 8.03 -8.81 -20.81
CA LYS A 43 7.50 -9.19 -22.13
C LYS A 43 5.97 -9.14 -22.21
N ARG A 44 5.29 -9.24 -21.07
CA ARG A 44 3.83 -9.18 -20.94
C ARG A 44 3.33 -7.80 -20.51
N ALA A 45 4.23 -6.84 -20.32
CA ALA A 45 3.87 -5.49 -19.89
C ALA A 45 2.90 -4.86 -20.90
N LYS A 46 1.92 -4.13 -20.38
CA LYS A 46 0.93 -3.44 -21.23
C LYS A 46 1.66 -2.45 -22.15
N PRO A 47 1.34 -2.41 -23.45
CA PRO A 47 1.87 -1.40 -24.36
C PRO A 47 1.64 0.00 -23.78
N GLY A 48 2.66 0.86 -23.86
CA GLY A 48 2.61 2.22 -23.34
C GLY A 48 2.91 2.38 -21.85
N LEU A 49 3.08 1.31 -21.07
CA LEU A 49 3.36 1.42 -19.63
C LEU A 49 4.59 2.28 -19.32
N ALA A 50 5.64 2.23 -20.16
CA ALA A 50 6.86 3.01 -19.98
C ALA A 50 6.61 4.52 -19.86
N VAL A 51 5.59 5.06 -20.53
CA VAL A 51 5.25 6.49 -20.43
C VAL A 51 4.66 6.85 -19.07
N GLU A 52 4.23 5.87 -18.28
CA GLU A 52 3.70 6.02 -16.93
C GLU A 52 4.77 5.89 -15.84
N LEU A 53 6.01 5.56 -16.20
CA LEU A 53 7.12 5.23 -15.29
C LEU A 53 8.20 6.32 -15.29
N THR A 54 7.79 7.60 -15.24
CA THR A 54 8.72 8.74 -15.20
C THR A 54 8.77 9.36 -13.81
N PRO A 55 9.89 10.01 -13.41
CA PRO A 55 9.99 10.71 -12.14
C PRO A 55 8.88 11.73 -11.91
N GLU A 56 8.48 12.48 -12.94
CA GLU A 56 7.44 13.51 -12.85
C GLU A 56 6.08 12.90 -12.55
N LYS A 57 5.74 11.76 -13.19
CA LYS A 57 4.50 11.04 -12.92
C LYS A 57 4.52 10.39 -11.54
N PHE A 58 5.67 9.91 -11.09
CA PHE A 58 5.82 9.37 -9.74
C PHE A 58 5.58 10.45 -8.68
N GLU A 59 6.22 11.61 -8.82
CA GLU A 59 6.00 12.75 -7.93
C GLU A 59 4.54 13.21 -7.95
N GLN A 60 3.94 13.38 -9.13
CA GLN A 60 2.53 13.76 -9.25
C GLN A 60 1.60 12.78 -8.50
N ARG A 61 1.83 11.47 -8.65
CA ARG A 61 1.02 10.42 -8.01
C ARG A 61 1.25 10.37 -6.51
N ASP A 62 2.49 10.49 -6.08
CA ASP A 62 2.82 10.51 -4.65
C ASP A 62 2.14 11.68 -3.94
N GLN A 63 2.18 12.87 -4.55
CA GLN A 63 1.45 14.03 -4.04
C GLN A 63 -0.08 13.83 -4.05
N ALA A 64 -0.62 13.13 -5.05
CA ALA A 64 -2.04 12.78 -5.07
C ALA A 64 -2.41 11.79 -3.94
N CYS A 65 -1.55 10.81 -3.69
CA CYS A 65 -1.70 9.86 -2.59
C CYS A 65 -1.68 10.56 -1.24
N LEU A 66 -0.71 11.46 -0.99
CA LEU A 66 -0.64 12.24 0.25
C LEU A 66 -1.92 13.04 0.50
N ARG A 67 -2.40 13.78 -0.51
CA ARG A 67 -3.65 14.56 -0.38
C ARG A 67 -4.87 13.67 -0.06
N ALA A 68 -4.92 12.47 -0.62
CA ALA A 68 -5.99 11.52 -0.35
C ALA A 68 -5.89 10.97 1.09
N VAL A 69 -4.68 10.65 1.55
CA VAL A 69 -4.43 10.24 2.94
C VAL A 69 -4.80 11.34 3.93
N ASP A 70 -4.47 12.60 3.62
CA ASP A 70 -4.88 13.76 4.45
C ASP A 70 -6.40 13.85 4.57
N THR A 71 -7.12 13.66 3.44
CA THR A 71 -8.59 13.65 3.43
C THR A 71 -9.17 12.56 4.33
N VAL A 72 -8.58 11.37 4.29
CA VAL A 72 -8.96 10.25 5.18
C VAL A 72 -8.66 10.58 6.64
N GLY A 73 -7.50 11.16 6.91
CA GLY A 73 -7.10 11.61 8.24
C GLY A 73 -8.06 12.66 8.82
N ASP A 74 -8.48 13.63 8.01
CA ASP A 74 -9.47 14.64 8.39
C ASP A 74 -10.83 14.03 8.69
N ALA A 75 -11.29 13.08 7.87
CA ALA A 75 -12.53 12.37 8.11
C ALA A 75 -12.50 11.59 9.43
N LEU A 76 -11.38 10.91 9.73
CA LEU A 76 -11.19 10.19 11.00
C LEU A 76 -11.21 11.14 12.20
N ARG A 77 -10.47 12.27 12.14
CA ARG A 77 -10.48 13.27 13.22
C ARG A 77 -11.86 13.86 13.44
N LYS A 78 -12.57 14.19 12.36
CA LYS A 78 -13.93 14.75 12.42
C LYS A 78 -14.95 13.77 13.00
N ALA A 79 -14.79 12.47 12.73
CA ALA A 79 -15.64 11.44 13.30
C ALA A 79 -15.49 11.30 14.82
N ASN A 80 -14.40 11.84 15.40
CA ASN A 80 -14.13 11.83 16.84
C ASN A 80 -14.27 10.42 17.45
N ALA A 81 -13.70 9.42 16.77
CA ALA A 81 -13.75 8.03 17.20
C ALA A 81 -12.85 7.81 18.42
N ASP A 82 -13.37 7.16 19.47
CA ASP A 82 -12.59 6.81 20.66
C ASP A 82 -11.62 5.64 20.42
N VAL A 83 -11.98 4.74 19.48
CA VAL A 83 -11.22 3.52 19.15
C VAL A 83 -11.21 3.32 17.64
N VAL A 84 -10.07 2.91 17.09
CA VAL A 84 -9.91 2.49 15.69
C VAL A 84 -9.55 1.02 15.64
N VAL A 85 -10.37 0.23 14.95
CA VAL A 85 -10.07 -1.18 14.63
C VAL A 85 -9.50 -1.23 13.21
N VAL A 86 -8.23 -1.60 13.09
CA VAL A 86 -7.54 -1.67 11.78
C VAL A 86 -7.58 -3.11 11.28
N PHE A 87 -8.03 -3.28 10.04
CA PHE A 87 -8.01 -4.55 9.32
C PHE A 87 -6.94 -4.49 8.24
N GLY A 88 -6.08 -5.51 8.18
CA GLY A 88 -5.04 -5.68 7.19
C GLY A 88 -4.61 -7.13 7.12
N ASP A 89 -3.88 -7.49 6.08
CA ASP A 89 -3.19 -8.77 6.02
C ASP A 89 -1.75 -8.63 6.54
N ASP A 90 -1.15 -9.77 6.86
CA ASP A 90 0.28 -9.89 7.05
C ASP A 90 0.92 -10.25 5.71
N GLN A 91 1.97 -9.52 5.32
CA GLN A 91 2.66 -9.73 4.04
C GLN A 91 3.72 -10.86 4.16
N HIS A 92 3.40 -11.92 4.91
CA HIS A 92 4.33 -13.00 5.29
C HIS A 92 5.51 -12.46 6.12
N GLU A 93 5.24 -11.55 7.05
CA GLU A 93 6.26 -10.92 7.89
C GLU A 93 6.22 -11.50 9.32
N GLN A 94 5.01 -11.68 9.87
CA GLN A 94 4.79 -12.23 11.20
C GLN A 94 4.24 -13.66 11.17
N PHE A 95 3.50 -14.03 10.12
CA PHE A 95 2.84 -15.33 9.99
C PHE A 95 3.44 -16.09 8.80
N GLY A 96 4.16 -17.17 9.10
CA GLY A 96 4.69 -18.10 8.09
C GLY A 96 3.77 -19.28 7.84
N ASP A 97 4.15 -20.15 6.90
CA ASP A 97 3.32 -21.29 6.46
C ASP A 97 2.93 -22.25 7.59
N ASP A 98 3.78 -22.41 8.60
CA ASP A 98 3.51 -23.27 9.77
C ASP A 98 2.51 -22.66 10.75
N ASN A 99 2.23 -21.35 10.64
CA ASN A 99 1.32 -20.62 11.53
C ASN A 99 0.68 -19.42 10.80
N MET A 100 -0.27 -19.72 9.91
CA MET A 100 -1.02 -18.75 9.12
C MET A 100 -2.52 -18.80 9.48
N PRO A 101 -2.94 -18.12 10.57
CA PRO A 101 -4.33 -18.15 11.01
C PRO A 101 -5.25 -17.39 10.03
N THR A 102 -6.51 -17.83 9.92
CA THR A 102 -7.54 -17.10 9.14
C THR A 102 -7.86 -15.72 9.76
N PHE A 103 -7.83 -15.64 11.09
CA PHE A 103 -8.00 -14.40 11.85
C PHE A 103 -6.96 -14.34 12.96
N ALA A 104 -6.25 -13.21 13.06
CA ALA A 104 -5.35 -12.88 14.15
C ALA A 104 -5.84 -11.59 14.83
N ILE A 105 -5.88 -11.59 16.17
CA ILE A 105 -6.28 -10.42 16.97
C ILE A 105 -5.20 -10.16 18.00
N TYR A 106 -4.58 -8.98 17.93
CA TYR A 106 -3.70 -8.47 18.98
C TYR A 106 -4.55 -7.86 20.10
N HIS A 107 -4.31 -8.26 21.36
CA HIS A 107 -5.11 -7.89 22.52
C HIS A 107 -4.24 -7.50 23.72
#